data_AF-V5GJ70-F1
#
_entry.id   AF-V5GJ70-F1
#
_cell.length_a   1.000
_cell.length_b   1.000
_cell.length_c   1.000
_cell.angle_alpha   90.00
_cell.angle_beta   90.00
_cell.angle_gamma   90.00
#
_symmetry.space_group_name_H-M   'P 1'
#
loop_
_entity.id
_entity.type
_entity.pdbx_description
1 polymer ?
#
loop_
_entity_poly.entity_id
_entity_poly.type
_entity_poly.pdbx_seq_one_letter_code
_entity_poly.pdbx_strand_id
1 'polypeptide(L)'
;WYLGKPSIQAPLEIIKKEKKVLKKIKFWFATGGAGFCLSRALALRMTPVASGGRFVSTGERIRLPDDVTMGYIIEHLLKQPLTVVDQFHSHLEPMKFIRRDMIEDQISFSYAR
;
A
#
# COMPACT_ATOMS: atom_id res chain seq x y z
N TRP A 1 7.17 3.27 -10.59
CA TRP A 1 7.34 2.24 -9.55
C TRP A 1 6.51 2.55 -8.33
N TYR A 2 5.86 1.51 -7.80
CA TYR A 2 5.30 1.45 -6.45
C TYR A 2 6.01 0.29 -5.76
N LEU A 3 6.92 0.59 -4.83
CA LEU A 3 7.78 -0.39 -4.19
C LEU A 3 7.42 -0.49 -2.70
N GLY A 4 7.33 -1.69 -2.16
CA GLY A 4 7.08 -1.89 -0.73
C GLY A 4 6.73 -3.35 -0.44
N LYS A 5 6.20 -3.62 0.75
CA LYS A 5 5.84 -4.97 1.17
C LYS A 5 4.40 -5.02 1.70
N PRO A 6 3.56 -5.96 1.23
CA PRO A 6 2.24 -6.15 1.81
C PRO A 6 2.33 -6.94 3.13
N SER A 7 1.48 -6.62 4.10
CA SER A 7 1.38 -7.35 5.37
C SER A 7 0.29 -8.43 5.38
N ILE A 8 -0.43 -8.60 4.27
CA ILE A 8 -1.50 -9.60 4.12
C ILE A 8 -1.11 -10.66 3.09
N GLN A 9 -1.64 -11.87 3.22
CA GLN A 9 -1.30 -13.02 2.36
C GLN A 9 -2.07 -13.04 1.03
N ALA A 10 -3.14 -12.25 0.90
CA ALA A 10 -4.00 -12.18 -0.27
C ALA A 10 -4.37 -10.71 -0.54
N PRO A 11 -4.67 -10.31 -1.78
CA PRO A 11 -5.06 -8.94 -2.07
C PRO A 11 -6.35 -8.59 -1.33
N LEU A 12 -6.44 -7.35 -0.87
CA LEU A 12 -7.61 -6.88 -0.14
C LEU A 12 -8.83 -6.87 -1.06
N GLU A 13 -9.92 -7.51 -0.65
CA GLU A 13 -11.21 -7.49 -1.36
C GLU A 13 -12.15 -6.48 -0.68
N ILE A 14 -12.67 -5.52 -1.46
CA ILE A 14 -13.70 -4.59 -1.02
C ILE A 14 -14.91 -4.65 -1.95
N ILE A 15 -16.09 -4.36 -1.42
CA ILE A 15 -17.33 -4.28 -2.20
C ILE A 15 -17.70 -2.82 -2.39
N LYS A 16 -17.79 -2.40 -3.65
CA LYS A 16 -18.23 -1.05 -4.02
C LYS A 16 -19.59 -1.11 -4.70
N LYS A 17 -20.53 -0.29 -4.22
CA LYS A 17 -21.85 -0.12 -4.85
C LYS A 17 -21.76 0.96 -5.92
N GLU A 18 -21.85 0.59 -7.18
CA GLU A 18 -21.91 1.53 -8.31
C GLU A 18 -23.23 1.35 -9.06
N LYS A 19 -24.04 2.43 -9.16
CA LYS A 19 -25.26 2.50 -10.01
C LYS A 19 -26.16 1.23 -9.96
N LYS A 20 -26.36 0.67 -8.75
CA LYS A 20 -27.15 -0.54 -8.42
C LYS A 20 -26.46 -1.91 -8.60
N VAL A 21 -25.20 -1.96 -9.02
CA VAL A 21 -24.40 -3.19 -9.09
C VAL A 21 -23.35 -3.20 -7.98
N LEU A 22 -23.23 -4.32 -7.27
CA LEU A 22 -22.14 -4.55 -6.33
C LEU A 22 -20.94 -5.05 -7.11
N LYS A 23 -19.85 -4.28 -7.11
CA LYS A 23 -18.59 -4.66 -7.74
C LYS A 23 -17.57 -5.03 -6.68
N LYS A 24 -17.02 -6.24 -6.81
CA LYS A 24 -15.88 -6.68 -6.01
C LYS A 24 -14.59 -6.12 -6.61
N ILE A 25 -13.77 -5.53 -5.75
CA ILE A 25 -12.51 -4.91 -6.12
C ILE A 25 -11.41 -5.59 -5.31
N LYS A 26 -10.38 -6.07 -5.99
CA LYS A 26 -9.18 -6.67 -5.40
C LYS A 26 -7.96 -5.84 -5.74
N PHE A 27 -7.10 -5.57 -4.75
CA PHE A 27 -5.85 -4.85 -4.95
C PHE A 27 -4.87 -5.14 -3.80
N TRP A 28 -3.57 -5.02 -4.10
CA TRP A 28 -2.54 -5.00 -3.08
C TRP A 28 -2.29 -3.58 -2.57
N PHE A 29 -1.66 -3.49 -1.41
CA PHE A 29 -1.13 -2.24 -0.87
C PHE A 29 0.16 -2.54 -0.12
N ALA A 30 1.10 -1.61 -0.16
CA ALA A 30 2.29 -1.65 0.67
C ALA A 30 1.94 -1.16 2.08
N THR A 31 2.39 -1.88 3.10
CA THR A 31 2.10 -1.57 4.50
C THR A 31 2.82 -0.29 4.91
N GLY A 32 2.05 0.70 5.37
CA GLY A 32 2.59 2.02 5.72
C GLY A 32 3.66 1.97 6.81
N GLY A 33 3.47 1.11 7.82
CA GLY A 33 4.42 0.92 8.91
C GLY A 33 5.77 0.30 8.52
N ALA A 34 5.87 -0.34 7.34
CA ALA A 34 7.14 -0.77 6.77
C ALA A 34 7.83 0.34 5.96
N GLY A 35 7.08 1.38 5.57
CA GLY A 35 7.49 2.31 4.53
C GLY A 35 7.30 1.74 3.12
N PHE A 36 7.23 2.64 2.14
CA PHE A 36 7.12 2.32 0.72
C PHE A 36 7.66 3.47 -0.12
N CYS A 37 8.00 3.22 -1.38
CA CYS A 37 8.54 4.21 -2.29
C CYS A 37 7.69 4.34 -3.56
N LEU A 38 7.56 5.58 -4.05
CA LEU A 38 6.92 5.90 -5.31
C LEU A 38 7.92 6.60 -6.22
N SER A 39 7.95 6.21 -7.49
CA SER A 39 8.65 7.00 -8.50
C SER A 39 7.95 8.35 -8.70
N ARG A 40 8.70 9.40 -9.01
CA ARG A 40 8.15 10.73 -9.35
C ARG A 40 7.07 10.67 -10.43
N ALA A 41 7.29 9.88 -11.49
CA ALA A 41 6.32 9.72 -12.57
C ALA A 41 4.96 9.16 -12.09
N LEU A 42 4.97 8.19 -11.17
CA LEU A 42 3.75 7.66 -10.56
C LEU A 42 3.07 8.71 -9.67
N ALA A 43 3.83 9.42 -8.83
CA ALA A 43 3.27 10.47 -7.99
C ALA A 43 2.57 11.57 -8.81
N LEU A 44 3.14 11.96 -9.96
CA LEU A 44 2.49 12.90 -10.89
C LEU A 44 1.20 12.33 -11.51
N ARG A 45 1.20 11.04 -11.85
CA ARG A 45 -0.03 10.35 -12.32
C ARG A 45 -1.12 10.25 -11.25
N MET A 46 -0.74 10.28 -9.97
CA MET A 46 -1.69 10.33 -8.85
C MET A 46 -2.32 11.70 -8.65
N THR A 47 -1.67 12.79 -9.09
CA THR A 47 -2.15 14.16 -8.83
C THR A 47 -3.63 14.37 -9.19
N PRO A 48 -4.16 13.96 -10.36
CA PRO A 48 -5.57 14.20 -10.70
C PRO A 48 -6.58 13.49 -9.78
N VAL A 49 -6.17 12.40 -9.12
CA VAL A 49 -7.05 11.54 -8.31
C VAL A 49 -6.77 11.60 -6.80
N ALA A 50 -5.62 12.16 -6.39
CA ALA A 50 -5.20 12.20 -4.98
C ALA A 50 -5.00 13.63 -4.43
N SER A 51 -4.70 14.61 -5.28
CA SER A 51 -4.47 16.00 -4.81
C SER A 51 -5.76 16.74 -4.48
N GLY A 52 -5.66 17.90 -3.80
CA GLY A 52 -6.80 18.79 -3.55
C GLY A 52 -7.87 18.16 -2.65
N GLY A 53 -7.47 17.43 -1.61
CA GLY A 53 -8.38 16.74 -0.68
C GLY A 53 -8.94 15.41 -1.19
N ARG A 54 -8.76 15.07 -2.47
CA ARG A 54 -9.32 13.83 -3.06
C ARG A 54 -8.79 12.54 -2.42
N PHE A 55 -7.54 12.54 -1.96
CA PHE A 55 -6.99 11.42 -1.21
C PHE A 55 -7.81 11.13 0.05
N VAL A 56 -8.02 12.15 0.89
CA VAL A 56 -8.81 12.06 2.13
C VAL A 56 -10.24 11.63 1.82
N SER A 57 -10.91 12.28 0.87
CA SER A 57 -12.27 11.91 0.47
C SER A 57 -12.36 10.48 -0.07
N THR A 58 -11.32 9.97 -0.71
CA THR A 58 -11.27 8.57 -1.16
C THR A 58 -11.16 7.62 0.02
N GLY A 59 -10.27 7.90 0.97
CA GLY A 59 -10.10 7.12 2.21
C GLY A 59 -11.38 7.09 3.04
N GLU A 60 -12.04 8.22 3.23
CA GLU A 60 -13.34 8.32 3.92
C GLU A 60 -14.43 7.51 3.21
N ARG A 61 -14.47 7.55 1.87
CA ARG A 61 -15.45 6.80 1.08
C ARG A 61 -15.27 5.29 1.18
N ILE A 62 -14.04 4.80 1.15
CA ILE A 62 -13.75 3.36 1.26
C ILE A 62 -13.63 2.89 2.72
N ARG A 63 -13.52 3.82 3.67
CA ARG A 63 -13.35 3.60 5.12
C ARG A 63 -12.16 2.69 5.45
N LEU A 64 -11.04 2.94 4.78
CA LEU A 64 -9.80 2.19 4.99
C LEU A 64 -8.64 3.14 5.33
N PRO A 65 -7.59 2.64 6.00
CA PRO A 65 -6.42 3.45 6.36
C PRO A 65 -5.69 4.07 5.15
N ASP A 66 -4.78 5.00 5.42
CA ASP A 66 -4.07 5.77 4.39
C ASP A 66 -3.23 4.90 3.45
N ASP A 67 -2.52 3.89 3.97
CA ASP A 67 -1.71 2.97 3.16
C ASP A 67 -2.57 2.10 2.24
N VAL A 68 -3.72 1.64 2.73
CA VAL A 68 -4.73 0.95 1.93
C VAL A 68 -5.34 1.90 0.88
N THR A 69 -5.56 3.17 1.22
CA THR A 69 -6.04 4.19 0.28
C THR A 69 -5.02 4.46 -0.82
N MET A 70 -3.72 4.49 -0.49
CA MET A 70 -2.63 4.55 -1.47
C MET A 70 -2.68 3.36 -2.42
N GLY A 71 -2.81 2.14 -1.89
CA GLY A 71 -2.98 0.93 -2.71
C GLY A 71 -4.21 1.01 -3.61
N TYR A 72 -5.36 1.42 -3.09
CA TYR A 72 -6.58 1.59 -3.89
C TYR A 72 -6.38 2.55 -5.06
N ILE A 73 -5.74 3.70 -4.83
CA ILE A 73 -5.47 4.66 -5.90
C ILE A 73 -4.48 4.08 -6.92
N ILE A 74 -3.37 3.52 -6.47
CA ILE A 74 -2.27 3.11 -7.35
C ILE A 74 -2.60 1.83 -8.12
N GLU A 75 -3.00 0.77 -7.42
CA GLU A 75 -3.30 -0.54 -8.01
C GLU A 75 -4.66 -0.55 -8.70
N HIS A 76 -5.71 -0.08 -8.02
CA HIS A 76 -7.05 -0.19 -8.58
C HIS A 76 -7.37 0.92 -9.59
N LEU A 77 -7.08 2.20 -9.31
CA LEU A 77 -7.42 3.29 -10.23
C LEU A 77 -6.36 3.48 -11.32
N LEU A 78 -5.07 3.51 -10.96
CA LEU A 78 -3.99 3.81 -11.90
C LEU A 78 -3.37 2.57 -12.57
N LYS A 79 -3.79 1.36 -12.15
CA LYS A 79 -3.34 0.08 -12.70
C LYS A 79 -1.83 -0.12 -12.63
N GLN A 80 -1.19 0.44 -11.61
CA GLN A 80 0.22 0.23 -11.35
C GLN A 80 0.37 -0.83 -10.26
N PRO A 81 0.89 -2.03 -10.56
CA PRO A 81 1.07 -3.06 -9.56
C PRO A 81 2.13 -2.66 -8.53
N LEU A 82 1.93 -3.11 -7.30
CA LEU A 82 2.91 -3.13 -6.24
C LEU A 82 4.04 -4.08 -6.63
N THR A 83 5.25 -3.55 -6.64
CA THR A 83 6.47 -4.35 -6.72
C THR A 83 6.88 -4.70 -5.30
N VAL A 84 6.81 -5.99 -4.96
CA VAL A 84 7.18 -6.48 -3.63
C VAL A 84 8.68 -6.38 -3.44
N VAL A 85 9.10 -5.79 -2.33
CA VAL A 85 10.50 -5.67 -1.92
C VAL A 85 10.58 -6.13 -0.46
N ASP A 86 11.17 -7.31 -0.24
CA ASP A 86 11.13 -8.01 1.05
C ASP A 86 11.94 -7.32 2.16
N GLN A 87 12.83 -6.40 1.77
CA GLN A 87 13.70 -5.62 2.64
C GLN A 87 12.99 -4.49 3.40
N PHE A 88 11.71 -4.23 3.13
CA PHE A 88 10.90 -3.35 3.95
C PHE A 88 10.25 -4.14 5.08
N HIS A 89 10.35 -3.66 6.32
CA HIS A 89 9.88 -4.40 7.49
C HIS A 89 8.99 -3.56 8.40
N SER A 90 7.77 -4.06 8.67
CA SER A 90 6.85 -3.46 9.65
C SER A 90 6.87 -4.18 10.99
N HIS A 91 6.33 -3.54 12.03
CA HIS A 91 6.15 -4.17 13.35
C HIS A 91 5.15 -5.34 13.36
N LEU A 92 4.44 -5.58 12.24
CA LEU A 92 3.57 -6.74 12.06
C LEU A 92 4.36 -8.01 11.72
N GLU A 93 5.66 -7.88 11.50
CA GLU A 93 6.56 -8.98 11.17
C GLU A 93 7.48 -9.32 12.36
N PRO A 94 7.75 -10.60 12.61
CA PRO A 94 8.66 -11.04 13.65
C PRO A 94 10.12 -10.69 13.29
N MET A 95 10.58 -9.50 13.71
CA MET A 95 11.94 -9.00 13.43
C MET A 95 13.06 -9.95 13.86
N LYS A 96 12.82 -10.79 14.87
CA LYS A 96 13.75 -11.83 15.33
C LYS A 96 14.14 -12.85 14.26
N PHE A 97 13.39 -12.96 13.17
CA PHE A 97 13.69 -13.88 12.06
C PHE A 97 14.60 -13.26 11.00
N ILE A 98 14.87 -11.95 11.07
CA ILE A 98 15.89 -11.32 10.23
C ILE A 98 17.24 -11.76 10.80
N ARG A 99 18.01 -12.50 9.99
CA ARG A 99 19.33 -12.95 10.42
C ARG A 99 20.27 -11.76 10.55
N ARG A 100 21.17 -11.83 11.54
CA ARG A 100 22.08 -10.72 11.86
C ARG A 100 23.02 -10.35 10.70
N ASP A 101 23.46 -11.34 9.93
CA ASP A 101 24.30 -11.18 8.75
C ASP A 101 23.59 -10.47 7.58
N MET A 102 22.26 -10.40 7.60
CA MET A 102 21.45 -9.77 6.56
C MET A 102 21.01 -8.35 6.92
N ILE A 103 21.31 -7.84 8.12
CA ILE A 103 20.77 -6.56 8.61
C ILE A 103 21.16 -5.40 7.69
N GLU A 104 22.40 -5.40 7.18
CA GLU A 104 22.93 -4.34 6.31
C GLU A 104 22.24 -4.29 4.94
N ASP A 105 21.61 -5.39 4.52
CA ASP A 105 20.89 -5.49 3.25
C ASP A 105 19.43 -5.01 3.35
N GLN A 106 18.93 -4.67 4.53
CA GLN A 106 17.53 -4.28 4.73
C GLN A 106 17.33 -2.77 4.50
N ILE A 107 16.13 -2.39 4.05
CA ILE A 107 15.79 -1.00 3.73
C ILE A 107 15.17 -0.29 4.92
N SER A 108 14.28 -0.95 5.65
CA SER A 108 13.60 -0.37 6.81
C SER A 108 13.41 -1.40 7.91
N PHE A 109 13.33 -0.92 9.13
CA PHE A 109 12.95 -1.72 10.30
C PHE A 109 11.87 -0.98 11.07
N SER A 110 11.13 -1.73 11.88
CA SER A 110 10.09 -1.17 12.73
C SER A 110 10.03 -1.94 14.04
N TYR A 111 9.44 -1.32 15.06
CA TYR A 111 9.19 -1.94 16.35
C TYR A 111 7.85 -1.46 16.91
N ALA A 112 7.19 -2.31 17.68
CA ALA A 112 6.04 -1.97 18.50
C ALA A 112 6.30 -2.47 19.92
N ARG A 113 5.72 -1.78 20.91
CA ARG A 113 5.91 -2.07 22.33
C ARG A 113 4.83 -3.02 22.85
#